data_AF-A0A382K5J1-F1
#
_entry.id   AF-A0A382K5J1-F1
#
_cell.length_a   1.000
_cell.length_b   1.000
_cell.length_c   1.000
_cell.angle_alpha   90.00
_cell.angle_beta   90.00
_cell.angle_gamma   90.00
#
_symmetry.space_group_name_H-M   'P 1'
#
loop_
_entity.id
_entity.type
_entity.pdbx_description
1 polymer ?
#
loop_
_entity_poly.entity_id
_entity_poly.type
_entity_poly.pdbx_seq_one_letter_code
_entity_poly.pdbx_strand_id
1 'polypeptide(L)'
;LNRPEFNALGIRLAWNMKTRNWMLRIMRRMRWLRRALPQWHAKEKDFREWYRQTAQEAAFYLNQPGAYSKVVELLELPEAVTGYREVRYPKIDEAQKHASALMQLLKDSSSSKPFGIHSSTPDK
;
A
#
# COMPACT_ATOMS: atom_id res chain seq x y z
N LEU A 1 -16.05 12.99 -14.57
CA LEU A 1 -14.96 13.87 -15.04
C LEU A 1 -13.91 13.01 -15.76
N ASN A 2 -13.65 13.24 -17.05
CA ASN A 2 -12.63 12.50 -17.82
C ASN A 2 -11.40 13.40 -18.07
N ARG A 3 -10.49 13.41 -17.10
CA ARG A 3 -9.21 14.13 -17.20
C ARG A 3 -8.07 13.11 -17.20
N PRO A 4 -7.67 12.60 -18.38
CA PRO A 4 -6.48 11.79 -18.46
C PRO A 4 -5.27 12.58 -17.96
N GLU A 5 -4.49 11.97 -17.07
CA GLU A 5 -3.23 12.52 -16.60
C GLU A 5 -2.13 11.48 -16.77
N PHE A 6 -1.12 11.83 -17.55
CA PHE A 6 0.07 11.01 -17.79
C PHE A 6 1.30 11.71 -17.21
N ASN A 7 2.14 10.94 -16.54
CA ASN A 7 3.51 11.36 -16.22
C ASN A 7 4.43 10.69 -17.23
N ALA A 8 5.03 11.46 -18.12
CA ALA A 8 6.00 10.98 -19.11
C ALA A 8 7.25 11.84 -19.05
N LEU A 9 8.43 11.23 -18.82
CA LEU A 9 9.72 11.92 -18.77
C LEU A 9 9.75 13.15 -17.83
N GLY A 10 9.07 13.07 -16.67
CA GLY A 10 8.97 14.17 -15.71
C GLY A 10 7.95 15.26 -16.06
N ILE A 11 7.31 15.19 -17.24
CA ILE A 11 6.27 16.11 -17.66
C ILE A 11 4.90 15.53 -17.29
N ARG A 12 4.13 16.29 -16.49
CA ARG A 12 2.74 15.98 -16.16
C ARG A 12 1.83 16.54 -17.23
N LEU A 13 1.33 15.67 -18.11
CA LEU A 13 0.36 16.02 -19.14
C LEU A 13 -1.05 15.72 -18.63
N ALA A 14 -1.78 16.77 -18.29
CA ALA A 14 -3.18 16.70 -17.88
C ALA A 14 -4.04 17.58 -18.79
N TRP A 15 -5.10 17.03 -19.37
CA TRP A 15 -6.02 17.80 -20.20
C TRP A 15 -7.47 17.34 -20.02
N ASN A 16 -8.40 18.22 -20.36
CA ASN A 16 -9.83 17.90 -20.34
C ASN A 16 -10.21 17.27 -21.68
N MET A 17 -10.54 15.98 -21.68
CA MET A 17 -10.84 15.24 -22.91
C MET A 17 -12.32 14.90 -23.00
N LYS A 18 -13.00 15.42 -24.04
CA LYS A 18 -14.34 14.96 -24.42
C LYS A 18 -14.19 13.69 -25.27
N THR A 19 -14.43 12.52 -24.68
CA THR A 19 -14.34 11.22 -25.38
C THR A 19 -15.48 11.03 -26.36
N ARG A 20 -15.18 10.59 -27.59
CA ARG A 20 -16.18 10.16 -28.60
C ARG A 20 -16.16 8.65 -28.79
N ASN A 21 -17.27 8.07 -29.24
CA ASN A 21 -17.42 6.61 -29.41
C ASN A 21 -16.39 5.97 -30.34
N TRP A 22 -15.94 6.68 -31.38
CA TRP A 22 -14.89 6.16 -32.28
C TRP A 22 -13.52 6.10 -31.59
N MET A 23 -13.19 7.05 -30.71
CA MET A 23 -11.95 7.04 -29.94
C MET A 23 -11.90 5.82 -29.01
N LEU A 24 -13.02 5.52 -28.34
CA LEU A 24 -13.15 4.35 -27.47
C LEU A 24 -13.00 3.04 -28.27
N ARG A 25 -13.55 2.97 -29.49
CA ARG A 25 -13.40 1.82 -30.39
C ARG A 25 -11.94 1.58 -30.79
N ILE A 26 -11.17 2.65 -31.01
CA ILE A 26 -9.72 2.57 -31.29
C ILE A 26 -8.97 2.12 -30.03
N MET A 27 -9.19 2.77 -28.89
CA MET A 27 -8.53 2.43 -27.61
C MET A 27 -8.74 0.97 -27.22
N ARG A 28 -9.92 0.39 -27.51
CA ARG A 28 -10.21 -1.03 -27.27
C ARG A 28 -9.28 -1.99 -28.01
N ARG A 29 -8.75 -1.60 -29.17
CA ARG A 29 -7.82 -2.39 -29.98
C ARG A 29 -6.36 -2.20 -29.55
N MET A 30 -6.04 -1.08 -28.91
CA MET A 30 -4.68 -0.73 -28.48
C MET A 30 -4.31 -1.31 -27.10
N ARG A 31 -4.53 -2.61 -26.89
CA ARG A 31 -4.22 -3.27 -25.60
C ARG A 31 -2.73 -3.21 -25.25
N TRP A 32 -1.87 -3.10 -26.28
CA TRP A 32 -0.43 -2.95 -26.14
C TRP A 32 -0.02 -1.65 -25.42
N LEU A 33 -0.86 -0.61 -25.43
CA LEU A 33 -0.58 0.65 -24.69
C LEU A 33 -0.40 0.41 -23.19
N ARG A 34 -1.05 -0.62 -22.62
CA ARG A 34 -0.85 -1.00 -21.21
C ARG A 34 0.59 -1.41 -20.90
N ARG A 35 1.32 -1.94 -21.90
CA ARG A 35 2.73 -2.32 -21.79
C ARG A 35 3.64 -1.15 -22.14
N ALA A 36 3.26 -0.33 -23.11
CA ALA A 36 4.06 0.82 -23.56
C ALA A 36 4.08 1.99 -22.56
N LEU A 37 3.10 2.06 -21.65
CA LEU A 37 3.01 3.11 -20.62
C LEU A 37 3.14 2.48 -19.22
N PRO A 38 4.32 1.93 -18.85
CA PRO A 38 4.49 1.25 -17.56
C PRO A 38 4.28 2.20 -16.37
N GLN A 39 4.61 3.49 -16.56
CA GLN A 39 4.41 4.57 -15.60
C GLN A 39 2.92 4.92 -15.37
N TRP A 40 2.02 4.40 -16.22
CA TRP A 40 0.59 4.54 -16.00
C TRP A 40 0.17 3.76 -14.74
N HIS A 41 -0.44 4.47 -13.79
CA HIS A 41 -0.72 4.02 -12.43
C HIS A 41 0.52 3.56 -11.63
N ALA A 42 1.70 4.16 -11.85
CA ALA A 42 2.91 3.84 -11.10
C ALA A 42 2.69 3.95 -9.59
N LYS A 43 2.24 5.10 -9.08
CA LYS A 43 2.01 5.33 -7.64
C LYS A 43 1.07 4.29 -7.02
N GLU A 44 0.04 3.86 -7.75
CA GLU A 44 -0.88 2.82 -7.27
C GLU A 44 -0.27 1.41 -7.28
N LYS A 45 0.62 1.10 -8.25
CA LYS A 45 1.38 -0.15 -8.26
C LYS A 45 2.40 -0.17 -7.14
N ASP A 46 3.10 0.94 -6.92
CA ASP A 46 4.09 1.10 -5.85
C ASP A 46 3.42 0.93 -4.49
N PHE A 47 2.25 1.56 -4.30
CA PHE A 47 1.45 1.38 -3.08
C PHE A 47 1.03 -0.08 -2.87
N ARG A 48 0.58 -0.78 -3.92
CA ARG A 48 0.23 -2.21 -3.83
C ARG A 48 1.42 -3.07 -3.43
N GLU A 49 2.56 -2.85 -4.06
CA GLU A 49 3.77 -3.62 -3.80
C GLU A 49 4.30 -3.36 -2.39
N TRP A 50 4.33 -2.09 -1.99
CA TRP A 50 4.60 -1.70 -0.60
C TRP A 50 3.67 -2.41 0.38
N TYR A 51 2.35 -2.36 0.16
CA TYR A 51 1.37 -3.01 1.06
C TYR A 51 1.60 -4.51 1.18
N ARG A 52 1.88 -5.18 0.06
CA ARG A 52 2.18 -6.62 0.05
C ARG A 52 3.37 -6.95 0.95
N GLN A 53 4.45 -6.19 0.84
CA GLN A 53 5.65 -6.38 1.66
C GLN A 53 5.39 -6.06 3.13
N THR A 54 4.71 -4.95 3.42
CA THR A 54 4.40 -4.54 4.80
C THR A 54 3.44 -5.51 5.48
N ALA A 55 2.40 -5.99 4.80
CA ALA A 55 1.49 -7.01 5.34
C ALA A 55 2.22 -8.33 5.63
N GLN A 56 3.14 -8.74 4.76
CA GLN A 56 3.97 -9.92 4.97
C GLN A 56 4.91 -9.75 6.18
N GLU A 57 5.52 -8.57 6.36
CA GLU A 57 6.35 -8.26 7.53
C GLU A 57 5.50 -8.24 8.81
N ALA A 58 4.32 -7.61 8.79
CA ALA A 58 3.42 -7.52 9.93
C ALA A 58 2.94 -8.90 10.42
N ALA A 59 2.73 -9.85 9.49
CA ALA A 59 2.32 -11.22 9.82
C ALA A 59 3.32 -11.95 10.73
N PHE A 60 4.62 -11.59 10.69
CA PHE A 60 5.64 -12.15 11.59
C PHE A 60 5.33 -11.89 13.08
N TYR A 61 4.68 -10.77 13.39
CA TYR A 61 4.41 -10.35 14.76
C TYR A 61 3.14 -10.97 15.35
N LEU A 62 2.33 -11.72 14.58
CA LEU A 62 1.04 -12.25 15.03
C LEU A 62 1.11 -13.12 16.29
N ASN A 63 2.24 -13.81 16.51
CA ASN A 63 2.44 -14.66 17.69
C ASN A 63 2.82 -13.87 18.95
N GLN A 64 2.99 -12.56 18.86
CA GLN A 64 3.40 -11.72 19.98
C GLN A 64 2.17 -11.26 20.80
N PRO A 65 2.25 -11.27 22.14
CA PRO A 65 1.18 -10.75 22.97
C PRO A 65 0.87 -9.28 22.64
N GLY A 66 -0.40 -8.97 22.38
CA GLY A 66 -0.85 -7.60 22.10
C GLY A 66 -0.51 -7.06 20.70
N ALA A 67 0.00 -7.89 19.79
CA ALA A 67 0.29 -7.52 18.40
C ALA A 67 -0.92 -7.63 17.46
N TYR A 68 -1.85 -8.56 17.74
CA TYR A 68 -2.96 -8.89 16.84
C TYR A 68 -3.76 -7.68 16.37
N SER A 69 -4.23 -6.83 17.29
CA SER A 69 -5.04 -5.66 16.94
C SER A 69 -4.31 -4.68 16.02
N LYS A 70 -3.00 -4.46 16.26
CA LYS A 70 -2.17 -3.58 15.44
C LYS A 70 -1.94 -4.14 14.04
N VAL A 71 -1.78 -5.46 13.94
CA VAL A 71 -1.65 -6.13 12.63
C VAL A 71 -2.96 -6.03 11.85
N VAL A 72 -4.11 -6.27 12.49
CA VAL A 72 -5.42 -6.12 11.84
C VAL A 72 -5.64 -4.69 11.37
N GLU A 73 -5.40 -3.71 12.23
CA GLU A 73 -5.51 -2.29 11.88
C GLU A 73 -4.64 -1.93 10.67
N LEU A 74 -3.41 -2.45 10.60
CA LEU A 74 -2.52 -2.27 9.45
C LEU A 74 -3.11 -2.85 8.15
N LEU A 75 -3.75 -4.02 8.22
CA LEU A 75 -4.35 -4.69 7.07
C LEU A 75 -5.61 -3.97 6.55
N GLU A 76 -6.29 -3.21 7.40
CA GLU A 76 -7.49 -2.43 7.05
C GLU A 76 -7.16 -1.07 6.40
N LEU A 77 -5.92 -0.55 6.55
CA LEU A 77 -5.51 0.75 6.01
C LEU A 77 -5.82 0.99 4.51
N PRO A 78 -5.67 0.02 3.60
CA PRO A 78 -5.98 0.23 2.18
C PRO A 78 -7.46 0.54 1.91
N GLU A 79 -8.40 0.16 2.80
CA GLU A 79 -9.83 0.37 2.61
C GLU A 79 -10.20 1.86 2.58
N ALA A 80 -9.48 2.69 3.35
CA ALA A 80 -9.68 4.13 3.35
C ALA A 80 -9.19 4.81 2.05
N VAL A 81 -8.30 4.15 1.30
CA VAL A 81 -7.60 4.68 0.12
C VAL A 81 -8.46 4.56 -1.14
N THR A 82 -9.55 5.32 -1.16
CA THR A 82 -10.54 5.36 -2.25
C THR A 82 -10.73 6.78 -2.81
N GLY A 83 -11.44 6.87 -3.94
CA GLY A 83 -11.76 8.15 -4.60
C GLY A 83 -10.88 8.46 -5.82
N TYR A 84 -11.04 9.66 -6.37
CA TYR A 84 -10.25 10.15 -7.50
C TYR A 84 -8.81 10.46 -7.09
N ARG A 85 -7.92 10.67 -8.07
CA ARG A 85 -6.46 10.77 -7.86
C ARG A 85 -6.08 11.85 -6.85
N GLU A 86 -6.71 13.01 -6.95
CA GLU A 86 -6.52 14.18 -6.08
C GLU A 86 -6.86 13.91 -4.61
N VAL A 87 -7.77 12.97 -4.34
CA VAL A 87 -8.15 12.56 -2.97
C VAL A 87 -7.35 11.32 -2.55
N ARG A 88 -7.17 10.37 -3.47
CA ARG A 88 -6.55 9.08 -3.19
C ARG A 88 -5.07 9.20 -2.88
N TYR A 89 -4.33 10.07 -3.57
CA TYR A 89 -2.88 10.18 -3.39
C TYR A 89 -2.48 10.71 -2.01
N PRO A 90 -3.12 11.75 -1.45
CA PRO A 90 -2.94 12.12 -0.05
C PRO A 90 -3.23 10.97 0.92
N LYS A 91 -4.32 10.23 0.69
CA LYS A 91 -4.71 9.10 1.54
C LYS A 91 -3.71 7.92 1.49
N ILE A 92 -3.06 7.69 0.34
CA ILE A 92 -1.94 6.75 0.24
C ILE A 92 -0.84 7.17 1.21
N ASP A 93 -0.46 8.45 1.18
CA ASP A 93 0.64 8.96 1.98
C ASP A 93 0.30 8.91 3.49
N GLU A 94 -0.97 9.16 3.86
CA GLU A 94 -1.49 8.99 5.23
C GLU A 94 -1.47 7.54 5.69
N ALA A 95 -1.97 6.61 4.86
CA ALA A 95 -1.96 5.18 5.15
C ALA A 95 -0.53 4.65 5.36
N GLN A 96 0.42 5.09 4.54
CA GLN A 96 1.83 4.71 4.69
C GLN A 96 2.42 5.21 6.01
N LYS A 97 2.17 6.46 6.40
CA LYS A 97 2.59 7.00 7.69
C LYS A 97 2.00 6.22 8.86
N HIS A 98 0.71 5.88 8.77
CA HIS A 98 0.05 5.14 9.84
C HIS A 98 0.61 3.71 9.97
N ALA A 99 0.81 3.01 8.85
CA ALA A 99 1.45 1.70 8.83
C ALA A 99 2.86 1.75 9.42
N SER A 100 3.66 2.77 9.11
CA SER A 100 5.00 2.93 9.69
C SER A 100 4.95 3.07 11.22
N ALA A 101 3.99 3.82 11.76
CA ALA A 101 3.80 3.95 13.20
C ALA A 101 3.41 2.61 13.85
N LEU A 102 2.45 1.88 13.27
CA LEU A 102 2.04 0.56 13.76
C LEU A 102 3.20 -0.44 13.74
N MET A 103 3.99 -0.44 12.67
CA MET A 103 5.17 -1.29 12.54
C MET A 103 6.25 -0.99 13.57
N GLN A 104 6.44 0.28 13.95
CA GLN A 104 7.35 0.64 15.04
C GLN A 104 6.85 0.09 16.38
N LEU A 105 5.56 0.26 16.69
CA LEU A 105 4.96 -0.28 17.92
C LEU A 105 5.08 -1.82 18.00
N LEU A 106 4.94 -2.52 16.88
CA LEU A 106 5.14 -3.97 16.79
C LEU A 106 6.60 -4.36 17.08
N LYS A 107 7.56 -3.61 16.54
CA LYS A 107 9.00 -3.83 16.78
C LYS A 107 9.38 -3.59 18.24
N ASP A 108 8.85 -2.55 18.86
CA ASP A 108 9.11 -2.23 20.27
C ASP A 108 8.49 -3.27 21.22
N SER A 109 7.30 -3.76 20.88
CA SER A 109 6.65 -4.84 21.64
C SER A 109 7.48 -6.13 21.57
N SER A 110 8.07 -6.41 20.41
CA SER A 110 8.95 -7.56 20.18
C SER A 110 10.29 -7.48 20.94
N SER A 111 10.87 -6.28 21.06
CA SER A 111 12.20 -6.08 21.64
C SER A 111 12.17 -6.08 23.18
N SER A 112 11.04 -5.75 23.78
CA SER A 112 10.87 -5.65 25.24
C SER A 112 10.88 -6.99 26.00
N LYS A 113 10.88 -8.13 25.31
CA LYS A 113 10.92 -9.47 25.94
C LYS A 113 12.35 -10.06 25.88
N PRO A 114 13.18 -9.93 26.93
CA PRO A 114 14.33 -10.82 27.06
C PRO A 114 13.81 -12.25 27.31
N PHE A 115 14.46 -13.23 26.70
CA PHE A 115 14.25 -14.66 26.94
C PHE A 115 14.26 -14.93 28.45
N GLY A 116 13.09 -15.13 29.04
CA GLY A 116 12.96 -15.71 30.37
C GLY A 116 13.35 -17.17 30.28
N ILE A 117 14.63 -17.48 30.52
CA ILE A 117 15.07 -18.86 30.75
C ILE A 117 14.47 -19.25 32.11
N HIS A 118 13.33 -19.92 32.10
CA HIS A 118 12.88 -20.70 33.25
C HIS A 118 13.79 -21.93 33.33
N SER A 119 14.92 -21.80 34.01
CA SER A 119 15.66 -22.96 34.51
C SER A 119 14.84 -23.56 35.65
N SER A 120 13.96 -24.50 35.31
CA SER A 120 13.33 -25.38 36.28
C SER A 120 14.38 -26.37 36.76
N THR A 121 15.11 -26.01 37.81
CA THR A 121 15.90 -26.95 38.61
C THR A 121 14.90 -27.83 39.36
N PRO A 122 14.88 -29.16 39.19
CA PRO A 122 14.10 -30.01 40.06
C PRO A 122 14.80 -30.07 41.42
N ASP A 123 14.11 -29.60 42.45
CA ASP A 123 14.52 -29.83 43.84
C ASP A 123 14.44 -31.33 44.17
N LYS A 124 15.36 -31.72 45.07
CA LYS A 124 15.78 -33.06 45.49
C LYS A 124 14.71 -34.13 45.69
#